data_AF-U2T6Z5-F1
#
_entry.id   AF-U2T6Z5-F1
#
_cell.length_a   1.000
_cell.length_b   1.000
_cell.length_c   1.000
_cell.angle_alpha   90.00
_cell.angle_beta   90.00
_cell.angle_gamma   90.00
#
_symmetry.space_group_name_H-M   'P 1'
#
loop_
_entity.id
_entity.type
_entity.pdbx_description
1 polymer ?
#
loop_
_entity_poly.entity_id
_entity_poly.type
_entity_poly.pdbx_seq_one_letter_code
_entity_poly.pdbx_strand_id
1 'polypeptide(L)'
;MCDYKKNEFGQQSAYAEADIIMVDGSWYVKWMSQELVNATKEYRQKLEALNAGIDRRALSKEARAALKGKRKALETNYVAQLESREEYRLKPHGLPDADGYQRFTYPKPGYMAFDPATGERVPPSKLPKLPSSVSIPIDVGVSTENSTGEQPPAALKWWQKFPHATPLHQRWYGMRSMVESFNKVLKGARYENLGDPGKRSGRGFAFQYLVSTLMAVSANIRKIAKFFEKDAKRQFGGPLPRTRRRKTATGTALERREASPPPDPPQ
;
A
#
# COMPACT_ATOMS: atom_id res chain seq x y z
N MET A 1 5.79 -4.98 0.69
CA MET A 1 4.42 -4.61 0.30
C MET A 1 4.51 -3.69 -0.89
N CYS A 2 3.74 -3.97 -1.96
CA CYS A 2 3.79 -3.24 -3.21
C CYS A 2 2.84 -2.04 -3.20
N ASP A 3 3.24 -0.96 -3.88
CA ASP A 3 2.41 0.22 -4.09
C ASP A 3 1.76 0.12 -5.47
N TYR A 4 0.44 0.02 -5.50
CA TYR A 4 -0.31 0.00 -6.75
C TYR A 4 -0.70 1.42 -7.20
N LYS A 5 -0.47 1.71 -8.47
CA LYS A 5 -1.01 2.88 -9.15
C LYS A 5 -2.52 2.73 -9.31
N LYS A 6 -3.21 3.84 -9.59
CA LYS A 6 -4.67 3.89 -9.67
C LYS A 6 -5.27 2.92 -10.70
N ASN A 7 -4.56 2.66 -11.79
CA ASN A 7 -4.95 1.78 -12.88
C ASN A 7 -4.54 0.31 -12.67
N GLU A 8 -3.88 0.01 -11.54
CA GLU A 8 -3.33 -1.33 -11.25
C GLU A 8 -4.20 -2.11 -10.24
N PHE A 9 -5.38 -1.58 -9.85
CA PHE A 9 -6.34 -2.25 -8.96
C PHE A 9 -7.36 -3.09 -9.73
N GLY A 10 -7.91 -4.10 -9.06
CA GLY A 10 -8.80 -5.10 -9.63
C GLY A 10 -8.06 -6.38 -9.98
N GLN A 11 -8.49 -7.08 -11.03
CA GLN A 11 -7.82 -8.28 -11.53
C GLN A 11 -6.46 -7.91 -12.16
N GLN A 12 -5.40 -8.52 -11.65
CA GLN A 12 -4.01 -8.25 -12.03
C GLN A 12 -3.35 -9.43 -12.77
N SER A 13 -3.76 -10.65 -12.46
CA SER A 13 -3.32 -11.88 -13.13
C SER A 13 -4.39 -12.96 -12.98
N ALA A 14 -4.25 -14.06 -13.71
CA ALA A 14 -5.10 -15.23 -13.61
C ALA A 14 -4.28 -16.50 -13.82
N TYR A 15 -4.70 -17.59 -13.18
CA TYR A 15 -4.20 -18.92 -13.47
C TYR A 15 -5.39 -19.77 -13.91
N ALA A 16 -5.59 -19.84 -15.23
CA ALA A 16 -6.79 -20.41 -15.84
C ALA A 16 -6.95 -21.90 -15.53
N GLU A 17 -5.85 -22.66 -15.51
CA GLU A 17 -5.83 -24.10 -15.20
C GLU A 17 -6.38 -24.43 -13.82
N ALA A 18 -6.30 -23.48 -12.88
CA ALA A 18 -6.73 -23.64 -11.50
C ALA A 18 -8.00 -22.86 -11.15
N ASP A 19 -8.64 -22.18 -12.12
CA ASP A 19 -9.79 -21.30 -11.86
C ASP A 19 -9.56 -20.28 -10.72
N ILE A 20 -8.39 -19.66 -10.72
CA ILE A 20 -8.05 -18.60 -9.76
C ILE A 20 -7.62 -17.32 -10.45
N ILE A 21 -7.86 -16.20 -9.76
CA ILE A 21 -7.52 -14.85 -10.19
C ILE A 21 -6.76 -14.13 -9.08
N MET A 22 -5.83 -13.27 -9.46
CA MET A 22 -5.15 -12.38 -8.52
C MET A 22 -5.85 -11.03 -8.53
N VAL A 23 -6.34 -10.61 -7.36
CA VAL A 23 -7.02 -9.33 -7.16
C VAL A 23 -6.30 -8.55 -6.07
N ASP A 24 -5.86 -7.33 -6.39
CA ASP A 24 -5.16 -6.43 -5.45
C ASP A 24 -4.00 -7.11 -4.68
N GLY A 25 -3.30 -8.06 -5.32
CA GLY A 25 -2.15 -8.82 -4.80
C GLY A 25 -2.45 -10.06 -3.98
N SER A 26 -3.70 -10.52 -3.92
CA SER A 26 -4.05 -11.79 -3.27
C SER A 26 -4.77 -12.72 -4.24
N TRP A 27 -4.60 -14.02 -4.05
CA TRP A 27 -5.25 -15.06 -4.85
C TRP A 27 -6.67 -15.34 -4.36
N TYR A 28 -7.61 -15.33 -5.30
CA TYR A 28 -9.03 -15.61 -5.07
C TYR A 28 -9.52 -16.63 -6.09
N VAL A 29 -10.61 -17.31 -5.75
CA VAL A 29 -11.32 -18.16 -6.69
C VAL A 29 -11.97 -17.29 -7.78
N LYS A 30 -11.92 -17.75 -9.03
CA LYS A 30 -12.46 -17.06 -10.21
C LYS A 30 -13.96 -16.80 -10.16
N TRP A 31 -14.70 -17.59 -9.39
CA TRP A 31 -16.16 -17.49 -9.22
C TRP A 31 -16.64 -16.30 -8.36
N MET A 32 -15.74 -15.37 -8.02
CA MET A 32 -16.06 -14.15 -7.28
C MET A 32 -16.76 -13.13 -8.20
N SER A 33 -17.79 -12.44 -7.70
CA SER A 33 -18.54 -11.47 -8.52
C SER A 33 -17.66 -10.33 -9.03
N GLN A 34 -17.99 -9.78 -10.20
CA GLN A 34 -17.21 -8.70 -10.81
C GLN A 34 -17.22 -7.42 -9.96
N GLU A 35 -18.30 -7.17 -9.22
CA GLU A 35 -18.38 -6.07 -8.23
C GLU A 35 -17.33 -6.24 -7.13
N LEU A 36 -17.19 -7.47 -6.62
CA LEU A 36 -16.16 -7.78 -5.65
C LEU A 36 -14.78 -7.68 -6.31
N VAL A 37 -14.54 -8.20 -7.51
CA VAL A 37 -13.24 -8.03 -8.20
C VAL A 37 -12.85 -6.56 -8.34
N ASN A 38 -13.79 -5.69 -8.72
CA ASN A 38 -13.54 -4.27 -8.99
C ASN A 38 -13.70 -3.33 -7.78
N ALA A 39 -14.13 -3.82 -6.61
CA ALA A 39 -14.47 -3.00 -5.43
C ALA A 39 -13.41 -1.91 -5.10
N THR A 40 -12.12 -2.26 -5.05
CA THR A 40 -11.06 -1.28 -4.76
C THR A 40 -10.91 -0.21 -5.85
N LYS A 41 -11.01 -0.61 -7.12
CA LYS A 41 -10.93 0.28 -8.29
C LYS A 41 -12.11 1.27 -8.26
N GLU A 42 -13.32 0.76 -8.07
CA GLU A 42 -14.53 1.57 -7.98
C GLU A 42 -14.52 2.51 -6.77
N TYR A 43 -14.10 2.03 -5.61
CA TYR A 43 -13.95 2.85 -4.40
C TYR A 43 -13.06 4.06 -4.67
N ARG A 44 -11.88 3.84 -5.28
CA ARG A 44 -10.94 4.92 -5.61
C ARG A 44 -11.51 5.89 -6.65
N GLN A 45 -12.17 5.39 -7.69
CA GLN A 45 -12.81 6.24 -8.71
C GLN A 45 -13.93 7.09 -8.11
N LYS A 46 -14.82 6.50 -7.31
CA LYS A 46 -15.92 7.20 -6.61
C LYS A 46 -15.37 8.23 -5.62
N LEU A 47 -14.29 7.90 -4.89
CA LEU A 47 -13.63 8.83 -3.98
C LEU A 47 -12.97 10.01 -4.71
N GLU A 48 -12.36 9.76 -5.87
CA GLU A 48 -11.78 10.81 -6.71
C GLU A 48 -12.84 11.72 -7.30
N ALA A 49 -13.93 11.17 -7.84
CA ALA A 49 -15.07 11.93 -8.32
C ALA A 49 -15.69 12.80 -7.21
N LEU A 50 -15.80 12.28 -5.98
CA LEU A 50 -16.25 13.05 -4.82
C LEU A 50 -15.29 14.20 -4.43
N ASN A 51 -14.03 14.15 -4.85
CA ASN A 51 -13.03 15.16 -4.49
C ASN A 51 -12.71 16.13 -5.64
N ALA A 52 -13.12 15.78 -6.86
CA ALA A 52 -12.83 16.53 -8.07
C ALA A 52 -13.46 17.93 -8.02
N GLY A 53 -12.68 18.96 -8.36
CA GLY A 53 -13.16 20.34 -8.45
C GLY A 53 -13.55 21.02 -7.13
N ILE A 54 -13.32 20.38 -5.98
CA ILE A 54 -13.72 20.93 -4.68
C ILE A 54 -12.64 21.86 -4.12
N ASP A 55 -12.91 23.18 -4.11
CA ASP A 55 -12.18 24.09 -3.23
C ASP A 55 -12.70 23.98 -1.79
N ARG A 56 -11.96 23.24 -0.96
CA ARG A 56 -12.30 23.01 0.44
C ARG A 56 -12.42 24.32 1.24
N ARG A 57 -11.77 25.40 0.82
CA ARG A 57 -11.77 26.69 1.53
C ARG A 57 -13.06 27.46 1.30
N ALA A 58 -13.63 27.37 0.10
CA ALA A 58 -14.90 27.99 -0.27
C ALA A 58 -16.13 27.23 0.26
N LEU A 59 -15.99 25.95 0.61
CA LEU A 59 -17.12 25.16 1.13
C LEU A 59 -17.65 25.65 2.48
N SER A 60 -18.97 25.77 2.58
CA SER A 60 -19.68 25.98 3.85
C SER A 60 -19.45 24.81 4.82
N LYS A 61 -19.65 25.06 6.12
CA LYS A 61 -19.50 24.04 7.17
C LYS A 61 -20.41 22.83 6.92
N GLU A 62 -21.64 23.08 6.49
CA GLU A 62 -22.64 22.05 6.17
C GLU A 62 -22.21 21.21 4.96
N ALA A 63 -21.75 21.85 3.88
CA ALA A 63 -21.25 21.14 2.70
C ALA A 63 -20.05 20.24 3.04
N ARG A 64 -19.15 20.68 3.94
CA ARG A 64 -18.03 19.86 4.42
C ARG A 64 -18.53 18.63 5.21
N ALA A 65 -19.54 18.80 6.06
CA ALA A 65 -20.13 17.71 6.83
C ALA A 65 -20.82 16.69 5.91
N ALA A 66 -21.60 17.16 4.92
CA ALA A 66 -22.25 16.31 3.93
C ALA A 66 -21.23 15.50 3.11
N LEU A 67 -20.15 16.15 2.64
CA LEU A 67 -19.07 15.47 1.91
C LEU A 67 -18.38 14.41 2.77
N LYS A 68 -18.12 14.72 4.05
CA LYS A 68 -17.57 13.75 5.01
C LYS A 68 -18.51 12.55 5.19
N GLY A 69 -19.82 12.79 5.28
CA GLY A 69 -20.84 11.73 5.33
C GLY A 69 -20.80 10.82 4.10
N LYS A 70 -20.79 11.39 2.89
CA LYS A 70 -20.68 10.64 1.62
C LYS A 70 -19.42 9.78 1.58
N ARG A 71 -18.26 10.33 1.97
CA ARG A 71 -17.00 9.56 2.03
C ARG A 71 -17.07 8.41 3.01
N LYS A 72 -17.64 8.64 4.21
CA LYS A 72 -17.78 7.60 5.23
C LYS A 72 -18.70 6.47 4.75
N ALA A 73 -19.83 6.79 4.13
CA ALA A 73 -20.73 5.78 3.56
C ALA A 73 -20.04 4.94 2.47
N LEU A 74 -19.27 5.59 1.59
CA LEU A 74 -18.48 4.90 0.56
C LEU A 74 -17.41 3.98 1.18
N GLU A 75 -16.73 4.43 2.24
CA GLU A 75 -15.76 3.62 2.98
C GLU A 75 -16.41 2.42 3.67
N THR A 76 -17.57 2.59 4.31
CA THR A 76 -18.31 1.48 4.93
C THR A 76 -18.67 0.40 3.90
N ASN A 77 -19.19 0.80 2.74
CA ASN A 77 -19.53 -0.15 1.68
C ASN A 77 -18.29 -0.88 1.16
N TYR A 78 -17.17 -0.16 1.01
CA TYR A 78 -15.91 -0.74 0.59
C TYR A 78 -15.37 -1.76 1.60
N VAL A 79 -15.42 -1.47 2.90
CA VAL A 79 -15.02 -2.40 3.95
C VAL A 79 -15.88 -3.67 3.93
N ALA A 80 -17.20 -3.53 3.78
CA ALA A 80 -18.09 -4.68 3.65
C ALA A 80 -17.74 -5.55 2.42
N GLN A 81 -17.42 -4.93 1.29
CA GLN A 81 -16.96 -5.66 0.10
C GLN A 81 -15.61 -6.39 0.34
N LEU A 82 -14.68 -5.78 1.07
CA LEU A 82 -13.42 -6.44 1.44
C LEU A 82 -13.65 -7.65 2.35
N GLU A 83 -14.60 -7.57 3.28
CA GLU A 83 -14.97 -8.69 4.14
C GLU A 83 -15.57 -9.83 3.31
N SER A 84 -16.50 -9.53 2.39
CA SER A 84 -17.06 -10.54 1.48
C SER A 84 -16.01 -11.18 0.57
N ARG A 85 -14.98 -10.43 0.14
CA ARG A 85 -13.87 -10.99 -0.66
C ARG A 85 -13.07 -12.06 0.08
N GLU A 86 -12.90 -11.95 1.40
CA GLU A 86 -12.12 -12.92 2.18
C GLU A 86 -12.71 -14.35 2.11
N GLU A 87 -14.01 -14.50 1.86
CA GLU A 87 -14.66 -15.79 1.67
C GLU A 87 -14.13 -16.56 0.43
N TYR A 88 -13.68 -15.84 -0.59
CA TYR A 88 -13.17 -16.40 -1.85
C TYR A 88 -11.65 -16.57 -1.84
N ARG A 89 -10.98 -16.17 -0.75
CA ARG A 89 -9.53 -16.05 -0.72
C ARG A 89 -8.83 -17.39 -0.53
N LEU A 90 -7.79 -17.63 -1.32
CA LEU A 90 -6.88 -18.74 -1.11
C LEU A 90 -5.91 -18.44 0.03
N LYS A 91 -5.69 -19.42 0.90
CA LYS A 91 -4.75 -19.29 2.03
C LYS A 91 -3.42 -19.96 1.69
N PRO A 92 -2.27 -19.27 1.86
CA PRO A 92 -0.98 -19.89 1.61
C PRO A 92 -0.77 -21.05 2.60
N HIS A 93 -0.22 -22.15 2.10
CA HIS A 93 0.07 -23.36 2.85
C HIS A 93 1.57 -23.62 2.87
N GLY A 94 2.19 -23.50 4.06
CA GLY A 94 3.63 -23.71 4.21
C GLY A 94 4.49 -22.63 3.54
N LEU A 95 5.78 -22.91 3.40
CA LEU A 95 6.74 -22.07 2.69
C LEU A 95 6.74 -22.41 1.19
N PRO A 96 7.25 -21.51 0.32
CA PRO A 96 7.51 -21.85 -1.07
C PRO A 96 8.52 -22.98 -1.20
N ASP A 97 8.35 -23.78 -2.23
CA ASP A 97 9.28 -24.85 -2.62
C ASP A 97 10.58 -24.27 -3.20
N ALA A 98 11.62 -25.10 -3.33
CA ALA A 98 12.91 -24.69 -3.88
C ALA A 98 12.79 -24.14 -5.33
N ASP A 99 11.84 -24.68 -6.09
CA ASP A 99 11.55 -24.27 -7.47
C ASP A 99 10.67 -23.01 -7.56
N GLY A 100 10.32 -22.40 -6.42
CA GLY A 100 9.54 -21.17 -6.34
C GLY A 100 8.02 -21.35 -6.42
N TYR A 101 7.53 -22.60 -6.47
CA TYR A 101 6.11 -22.90 -6.34
C TYR A 101 5.63 -22.61 -4.92
N GLN A 102 4.42 -22.08 -4.79
CA GLN A 102 3.77 -21.92 -3.49
C GLN A 102 2.43 -22.66 -3.49
N ARG A 103 2.26 -23.52 -2.49
CA ARG A 103 1.00 -24.20 -2.26
C ARG A 103 -0.01 -23.28 -1.56
N PHE A 104 -1.26 -23.36 -2.00
CA PHE A 104 -2.41 -22.66 -1.45
C PHE A 104 -3.56 -23.63 -1.20
N THR A 105 -4.33 -23.37 -0.15
CA THR A 105 -5.58 -24.09 0.17
C THR A 105 -6.76 -23.27 -0.34
N TYR A 106 -7.69 -23.94 -1.04
CA TYR A 106 -8.94 -23.31 -1.46
C TYR A 106 -9.84 -22.98 -0.26
N PRO A 107 -10.63 -21.90 -0.34
CA PRO A 107 -11.67 -21.66 0.65
C PRO A 107 -12.71 -22.79 0.59
N LYS A 108 -13.37 -23.05 1.73
CA LYS A 108 -14.47 -24.01 1.76
C LYS A 108 -15.62 -23.50 0.87
N PRO A 109 -16.28 -24.36 0.08
CA PRO A 109 -17.38 -23.97 -0.80
C PRO A 109 -18.64 -23.65 0.01
N GLY A 110 -18.70 -22.43 0.54
CA GLY A 110 -19.90 -21.82 1.16
C GLY A 110 -20.21 -20.43 0.59
N TYR A 111 -19.38 -19.96 -0.35
CA TYR A 111 -19.50 -18.66 -1.00
C TYR A 111 -20.49 -18.70 -2.17
N MET A 112 -20.98 -17.53 -2.59
CA MET A 112 -21.86 -17.40 -3.76
C MET A 112 -21.04 -17.35 -5.05
N ALA A 113 -21.15 -18.38 -5.89
CA ALA A 113 -20.42 -18.41 -7.15
C ALA A 113 -21.15 -17.63 -8.26
N PHE A 114 -20.38 -16.88 -9.04
CA PHE A 114 -20.83 -16.18 -10.23
C PHE A 114 -19.97 -16.58 -11.41
N ASP A 115 -20.60 -16.80 -12.57
CA ASP A 115 -19.88 -17.06 -13.80
C ASP A 115 -19.25 -15.75 -14.29
N PRO A 116 -17.93 -15.69 -14.51
CA PRO A 116 -17.27 -14.47 -14.97
C PRO A 116 -17.72 -14.02 -16.37
N ALA A 117 -18.21 -14.92 -17.23
CA ALA A 117 -18.62 -14.57 -18.59
C ALA A 117 -20.04 -13.96 -18.64
N THR A 118 -20.98 -14.54 -17.89
CA THR A 118 -22.39 -14.13 -17.91
C THR A 118 -22.76 -13.21 -16.76
N GLY A 119 -21.98 -13.21 -15.67
CA GLY A 119 -22.31 -12.52 -14.42
C GLY A 119 -23.45 -13.18 -13.63
N GLU A 120 -23.98 -14.31 -14.12
CA GLU A 120 -25.08 -15.00 -13.49
C GLU A 120 -24.62 -15.87 -12.32
N ARG A 121 -25.50 -16.07 -11.37
CA ARG A 121 -25.24 -16.93 -10.22
C ARG A 121 -25.17 -18.39 -10.66
N VAL A 122 -24.05 -19.04 -10.34
CA VAL A 122 -23.84 -20.46 -10.60
C VAL A 122 -24.39 -21.28 -9.43
N PRO A 123 -25.30 -22.24 -9.67
CA PRO A 123 -25.78 -23.11 -8.61
C PRO A 123 -24.66 -24.05 -8.12
N PRO A 124 -24.67 -24.48 -6.84
CA PRO A 124 -23.67 -25.38 -6.27
C PRO A 124 -23.43 -26.66 -7.08
N SER A 125 -24.45 -27.17 -7.78
CA SER A 125 -24.37 -28.37 -8.61
C SER A 125 -23.53 -28.21 -9.88
N LYS A 126 -23.36 -26.97 -10.37
CA LYS A 126 -22.59 -26.66 -11.58
C LYS A 126 -21.16 -26.17 -11.29
N LEU A 127 -20.80 -25.99 -10.02
CA LEU A 127 -19.44 -25.65 -9.64
C LEU A 127 -18.48 -26.82 -9.89
N PRO A 128 -17.28 -26.56 -10.44
CA PRO A 128 -16.27 -27.60 -10.54
C PRO A 128 -15.87 -28.07 -9.14
N LYS A 129 -15.56 -29.37 -9.02
CA LYS A 129 -14.97 -29.93 -7.80
C LYS A 129 -13.53 -29.41 -7.69
N LEU A 130 -13.35 -28.31 -6.98
CA LEU A 130 -12.02 -27.76 -6.69
C LEU A 130 -11.24 -28.73 -5.78
N PRO A 131 -9.94 -28.96 -6.02
CA PRO A 131 -9.11 -29.74 -5.13
C PRO A 131 -8.95 -29.01 -3.78
N SER A 132 -8.45 -29.71 -2.75
CA SER A 132 -8.19 -29.09 -1.45
C SER A 132 -7.09 -28.01 -1.51
N SER A 133 -6.13 -28.17 -2.42
CA SER A 133 -5.01 -27.25 -2.61
C SER A 133 -4.54 -27.17 -4.05
N VAL A 134 -3.91 -26.05 -4.40
CA VAL A 134 -3.22 -25.80 -5.68
C VAL A 134 -1.80 -25.32 -5.42
N SER A 135 -0.85 -25.76 -6.24
CA SER A 135 0.50 -25.19 -6.27
C SER A 135 0.58 -24.17 -7.41
N ILE A 136 0.94 -22.94 -7.07
CA ILE A 136 1.00 -21.82 -8.00
C ILE A 136 2.49 -21.55 -8.29
N PRO A 137 2.96 -21.62 -9.55
CA PRO A 137 4.32 -21.26 -9.87
C PRO A 137 4.57 -19.75 -9.75
N ILE A 138 5.84 -19.36 -9.67
CA ILE A 138 6.23 -17.95 -9.54
C ILE A 138 5.97 -17.15 -10.83
N ASP A 139 5.94 -17.83 -11.98
CA ASP A 139 5.85 -17.26 -13.32
C ASP A 139 4.43 -17.17 -13.89
N VAL A 140 3.40 -17.41 -13.07
CA VAL A 140 1.99 -17.32 -13.48
C VAL A 140 1.67 -15.97 -14.13
N GLY A 141 1.04 -16.05 -15.31
CA GLY A 141 0.61 -14.88 -16.08
C GLY A 141 1.69 -14.27 -16.96
N VAL A 142 2.86 -14.90 -17.09
CA VAL A 142 3.81 -14.59 -18.18
C VAL A 142 3.27 -15.20 -19.47
N SER A 143 2.95 -14.36 -20.45
CA SER A 143 2.76 -14.84 -21.82
C SER A 143 4.09 -15.37 -22.33
N THR A 144 4.15 -16.63 -22.75
CA THR A 144 5.34 -17.29 -23.33
C THR A 144 5.97 -16.47 -24.48
N GLU A 145 5.15 -15.68 -25.18
CA GLU A 145 5.51 -14.83 -26.32
C GLU A 145 6.33 -13.57 -25.95
N ASN A 146 6.29 -13.09 -24.70
CA ASN A 146 7.02 -11.89 -24.24
C ASN A 146 8.18 -12.23 -23.29
N SER A 147 8.72 -13.45 -23.39
CA SER A 147 9.78 -13.99 -22.53
C SER A 147 11.18 -13.43 -22.81
N THR A 148 11.28 -12.26 -23.44
CA THR A 148 12.55 -11.53 -23.61
C THR A 148 12.96 -10.87 -22.29
N GLY A 149 13.39 -11.67 -21.31
CA GLY A 149 14.36 -11.36 -20.25
C GLY A 149 14.14 -10.18 -19.27
N GLU A 150 13.24 -9.22 -19.49
CA GLU A 150 13.23 -7.95 -18.73
C GLU A 150 11.99 -7.70 -17.88
N GLN A 151 10.88 -8.43 -18.09
CA GLN A 151 9.66 -8.23 -17.31
C GLN A 151 9.54 -9.28 -16.20
N PRO A 152 9.43 -8.87 -14.92
CA PRO A 152 9.16 -9.83 -13.84
C PRO A 152 7.81 -10.50 -14.07
N PRO A 153 7.64 -11.75 -13.66
CA PRO A 153 6.41 -12.46 -13.89
C PRO A 153 5.21 -11.70 -13.34
N ALA A 154 4.13 -11.65 -14.14
CA ALA A 154 2.99 -10.77 -13.89
C ALA A 154 2.41 -10.99 -12.49
N ALA A 155 2.34 -12.25 -12.02
CA ALA A 155 1.91 -12.56 -10.66
C ALA A 155 2.85 -12.02 -9.58
N LEU A 156 4.16 -12.32 -9.66
CA LEU A 156 5.14 -11.98 -8.63
C LEU A 156 5.20 -10.46 -8.35
N LYS A 157 5.09 -9.64 -9.39
CA LYS A 157 5.12 -8.18 -9.27
C LYS A 157 4.08 -7.66 -8.28
N TRP A 158 2.87 -8.22 -8.33
CA TRP A 158 1.75 -7.72 -7.54
C TRP A 158 1.49 -8.52 -6.29
N TRP A 159 2.02 -9.73 -6.17
CA TRP A 159 1.71 -10.61 -5.07
C TRP A 159 2.10 -10.03 -3.70
N GLN A 160 1.15 -10.09 -2.76
CA GLN A 160 1.30 -9.67 -1.37
C GLN A 160 0.87 -10.75 -0.39
N LYS A 161 1.51 -10.78 0.78
CA LYS A 161 1.15 -11.67 1.90
C LYS A 161 -0.20 -11.32 2.51
N PHE A 162 -0.49 -10.02 2.64
CA PHE A 162 -1.74 -9.52 3.20
C PHE A 162 -2.54 -8.83 2.10
N PRO A 163 -3.87 -9.00 2.03
CA PRO A 163 -4.67 -8.37 0.99
C PRO A 163 -4.69 -6.87 1.19
N HIS A 164 -4.66 -6.14 0.08
CA HIS A 164 -4.65 -4.70 0.09
C HIS A 164 -5.76 -4.09 0.95
N ALA A 165 -5.44 -3.00 1.64
CA ALA A 165 -6.33 -2.21 2.49
C ALA A 165 -6.99 -2.92 3.69
N THR A 166 -6.75 -4.21 3.92
CA THR A 166 -7.18 -4.90 5.15
C THR A 166 -6.53 -4.29 6.41
N PRO A 167 -7.14 -4.42 7.60
CA PRO A 167 -6.55 -3.90 8.84
C PRO A 167 -5.14 -4.45 9.10
N LEU A 168 -4.90 -5.73 8.80
CA LEU A 168 -3.57 -6.32 8.87
C LEU A 168 -2.63 -5.67 7.86
N HIS A 169 -3.04 -5.53 6.60
CA HIS A 169 -2.24 -4.85 5.59
C HIS A 169 -1.85 -3.43 6.04
N GLN A 170 -2.78 -2.63 6.56
CA GLN A 170 -2.50 -1.28 7.03
C GLN A 170 -1.47 -1.25 8.17
N ARG A 171 -1.57 -2.17 9.15
CA ARG A 171 -0.60 -2.28 10.27
C ARG A 171 0.82 -2.56 9.75
N TRP A 172 0.97 -3.53 8.86
CA TRP A 172 2.28 -3.90 8.32
C TRP A 172 2.82 -2.88 7.31
N TYR A 173 1.93 -2.27 6.51
CA TYR A 173 2.29 -1.22 5.56
C TYR A 173 2.88 0.01 6.26
N GLY A 174 2.34 0.39 7.42
CA GLY A 174 2.84 1.53 8.21
C GLY A 174 4.33 1.42 8.57
N MET A 175 4.86 0.20 8.74
CA MET A 175 6.27 -0.02 9.07
C MET A 175 7.23 0.34 7.92
N ARG A 176 6.74 0.41 6.68
CA ARG A 176 7.54 0.90 5.54
C ARG A 176 8.02 2.33 5.76
N SER A 177 7.19 3.18 6.34
CA SER A 177 7.55 4.58 6.64
C SER A 177 8.77 4.66 7.57
N MET A 178 8.96 3.68 8.46
CA MET A 178 10.12 3.59 9.33
C MET A 178 11.40 3.28 8.53
N VAL A 179 11.32 2.32 7.60
CA VAL A 179 12.44 1.98 6.69
C VAL A 179 12.77 3.15 5.78
N GLU A 180 11.78 3.80 5.18
CA GLU A 180 11.99 4.99 4.34
C GLU A 180 12.59 6.15 5.12
N SER A 181 12.14 6.37 6.36
CA SER A 181 12.72 7.38 7.24
C SER A 181 14.19 7.08 7.58
N PHE A 182 14.54 5.81 7.77
CA PHE A 182 15.91 5.39 8.03
C PHE A 182 16.78 5.51 6.79
N ASN A 183 16.29 5.04 5.64
CA ASN A 183 16.96 5.20 4.36
C ASN A 183 17.24 6.66 4.03
N LYS A 184 16.30 7.57 4.37
CA LYS A 184 16.49 9.00 4.21
C LYS A 184 17.60 9.55 5.11
N VAL A 185 17.75 9.05 6.33
CA VAL A 185 18.87 9.42 7.22
C VAL A 185 20.17 8.95 6.59
N LEU A 186 20.25 7.66 6.24
CA LEU A 186 21.47 7.02 5.74
C LEU A 186 21.95 7.63 4.39
N LYS A 187 21.00 7.95 3.50
CA LYS A 187 21.28 8.61 2.21
C LYS A 187 21.37 10.13 2.29
N GLY A 188 21.17 10.71 3.48
CA GLY A 188 21.16 12.16 3.65
C GLY A 188 22.55 12.76 3.44
N ALA A 189 22.64 13.82 2.63
CA ALA A 189 23.91 14.46 2.25
C ALA A 189 24.77 14.95 3.45
N ARG A 190 24.11 15.28 4.57
CA ARG A 190 24.75 15.94 5.72
C ARG A 190 25.68 15.05 6.56
N TYR A 191 25.41 13.76 6.66
CA TYR A 191 26.12 12.89 7.60
C TYR A 191 26.67 11.68 6.86
N GLU A 192 25.94 10.57 6.86
CA GLU A 192 26.41 9.30 6.33
C GLU A 192 26.52 9.33 4.81
N ASN A 193 25.59 10.00 4.12
CA ASN A 193 25.61 10.26 2.68
C ASN A 193 25.97 9.01 1.85
N LEU A 194 25.39 7.88 2.20
CA LEU A 194 25.66 6.58 1.56
C LEU A 194 25.37 6.60 0.05
N GLY A 195 24.49 7.50 -0.40
CA GLY A 195 24.14 7.67 -1.81
C GLY A 195 25.27 8.24 -2.67
N ASP A 196 26.30 8.85 -2.07
CA ASP A 196 27.41 9.48 -2.78
C ASP A 196 28.54 8.46 -3.06
N PRO A 197 28.80 8.12 -4.33
CA PRO A 197 29.89 7.22 -4.69
C PRO A 197 31.28 7.70 -4.24
N GLY A 198 31.50 9.02 -4.15
CA GLY A 198 32.80 9.59 -3.76
C GLY A 198 33.18 9.27 -2.31
N LYS A 199 32.20 9.14 -1.41
CA LYS A 199 32.42 8.75 0.00
C LYS A 199 32.63 7.25 0.20
N ARG A 200 32.47 6.47 -0.86
CA ARG A 200 32.70 5.02 -0.93
C ARG A 200 33.73 4.66 -2.01
N SER A 201 34.71 5.54 -2.23
CA SER A 201 35.68 5.49 -3.33
C SER A 201 36.59 4.25 -3.37
N GLY A 202 36.62 3.40 -2.33
CA GLY A 202 37.43 2.19 -2.37
C GLY A 202 36.86 1.16 -3.35
N ARG A 203 37.76 0.53 -4.10
CA ARG A 203 37.43 -0.51 -5.08
C ARG A 203 37.19 -1.86 -4.38
N GLY A 204 36.28 -2.65 -4.96
CA GLY A 204 35.97 -4.00 -4.49
C GLY A 204 34.79 -4.08 -3.51
N PHE A 205 34.09 -5.22 -3.54
CA PHE A 205 32.90 -5.45 -2.73
C PHE A 205 33.18 -5.36 -1.23
N ALA A 206 34.27 -5.94 -0.74
CA ALA A 206 34.61 -5.98 0.69
C ALA A 206 34.73 -4.58 1.31
N PHE A 207 35.40 -3.65 0.61
CA PHE A 207 35.54 -2.27 1.09
C PHE A 207 34.18 -1.55 1.12
N GLN A 208 33.38 -1.71 0.07
CA GLN A 208 32.04 -1.11 0.01
C GLN A 208 31.13 -1.65 1.10
N TYR A 209 31.20 -2.96 1.41
CA TYR A 209 30.49 -3.55 2.54
C TYR A 209 30.93 -2.91 3.86
N LEU A 210 32.24 -2.82 4.12
CA LEU A 210 32.77 -2.27 5.37
C LEU A 210 32.41 -0.79 5.56
N VAL A 211 32.51 0.04 4.51
CA VAL A 211 32.10 1.45 4.60
C VAL A 211 30.59 1.56 4.82
N SER A 212 29.78 0.76 4.13
CA SER A 212 28.32 0.79 4.27
C SER A 212 27.87 0.36 5.67
N THR A 213 28.53 -0.65 6.27
CA THR A 213 28.23 -1.08 7.64
C THR A 213 28.62 -0.03 8.66
N LEU A 214 29.80 0.58 8.53
CA LEU A 214 30.23 1.67 9.42
C LEU A 214 29.30 2.90 9.33
N MET A 215 28.85 3.25 8.12
CA MET A 215 27.84 4.30 7.92
C MET A 215 26.51 3.95 8.61
N ALA A 216 26.04 2.70 8.50
CA ALA A 216 24.82 2.26 9.18
C ALA A 216 24.95 2.29 10.71
N VAL A 217 26.10 1.87 11.25
CA VAL A 217 26.41 1.96 12.69
C VAL A 217 26.41 3.42 13.15
N SER A 218 27.07 4.31 12.40
CA SER A 218 27.09 5.76 12.68
C SER A 218 25.68 6.36 12.71
N ALA A 219 24.83 6.02 11.73
CA ALA A 219 23.43 6.46 11.68
C ALA A 219 22.65 6.00 12.93
N ASN A 220 22.87 4.75 13.38
CA ASN A 220 22.22 4.21 14.58
C ASN A 220 22.66 4.95 15.84
N ILE A 221 23.96 5.17 16.04
CA ILE A 221 24.50 5.93 17.18
C ILE A 221 23.88 7.34 17.21
N ARG A 222 23.85 8.04 16.07
CA ARG A 222 23.24 9.37 15.96
C ARG A 222 21.75 9.37 16.28
N LYS A 223 21.02 8.32 15.88
CA LYS A 223 19.59 8.18 16.15
C LYS A 223 19.32 7.95 17.63
N ILE A 224 20.15 7.15 18.30
CA ILE A 224 20.11 6.92 19.75
C ILE A 224 20.41 8.22 20.51
N ALA A 225 21.46 8.95 20.15
CA ALA A 225 21.78 10.24 20.77
C ALA A 225 20.62 11.25 20.65
N LYS A 226 20.03 11.37 19.45
CA LYS A 226 18.85 12.23 19.24
C LYS A 226 17.60 11.76 19.98
N PHE A 227 17.47 10.46 20.23
CA PHE A 227 16.38 9.92 21.02
C PHE A 227 16.52 10.40 22.47
N PHE A 228 17.68 10.22 23.10
CA PHE A 228 17.92 10.72 24.46
C PHE A 228 17.77 12.24 24.57
N GLU A 229 18.25 13.00 23.59
CA GLU A 229 18.05 14.47 23.56
C GLU A 229 16.56 14.84 23.53
N LYS A 230 15.75 14.14 22.73
CA LYS A 230 14.31 14.38 22.64
C LYS A 230 13.56 13.88 23.86
N ASP A 231 14.00 12.78 24.45
CA ASP A 231 13.39 12.19 25.62
C ASP A 231 13.62 13.06 26.84
N ALA A 232 14.86 13.53 27.05
CA ALA A 232 15.18 14.55 28.06
C ALA A 232 14.33 15.81 27.87
N LYS A 233 14.19 16.31 26.63
CA LYS A 233 13.32 17.46 26.33
C LYS A 233 11.83 17.21 26.61
N ARG A 234 11.35 15.97 26.58
CA ARG A 234 9.95 15.62 26.92
C ARG A 234 9.74 15.47 28.42
N GLN A 235 10.72 14.93 29.12
CA GLN A 235 10.66 14.72 30.57
C GLN A 235 10.83 16.03 31.35
N PHE A 236 11.73 16.90 30.90
CA PHE A 236 12.08 18.14 31.60
C PHE A 236 11.55 19.41 30.94
N GLY A 237 11.20 19.36 29.66
CA GLY A 237 10.51 20.43 28.95
C GLY A 237 9.04 20.05 28.80
N GLY A 238 8.12 20.92 29.23
CA GLY A 238 6.68 20.72 29.02
C GLY A 238 6.30 20.42 27.56
N PRO A 239 5.00 20.21 27.24
CA PRO A 239 4.56 19.66 25.96
C PRO A 239 5.24 20.36 24.76
N LEU A 240 6.05 19.59 24.03
CA LEU A 240 6.84 20.10 22.92
C LEU A 240 5.91 20.79 21.90
N PRO A 241 6.09 22.09 21.63
CA PRO A 241 5.26 22.77 20.64
C PRO A 241 5.49 22.12 19.27
N ARG A 242 4.40 21.83 18.54
CA ARG A 242 4.49 21.34 17.16
C ARG A 242 5.29 22.34 16.34
N THR A 243 6.44 21.90 15.80
CA THR A 243 7.20 22.72 14.86
C THR A 243 6.31 23.17 13.71
N ARG A 244 6.26 24.49 13.48
CA ARG A 244 5.37 25.08 12.49
C ARG A 244 5.75 24.59 11.08
N ARG A 245 4.77 24.08 10.33
CA ARG A 245 4.98 23.44 9.02
C ARG A 245 5.19 24.45 7.88
N ARG A 246 4.84 25.72 8.09
CA ARG A 246 5.01 26.81 7.12
C ARG A 246 6.35 27.49 7.35
N LYS A 247 7.24 27.35 6.38
CA LYS A 247 8.56 27.99 6.35
C LYS A 247 8.66 28.88 5.11
N THR A 248 9.44 29.95 5.22
CA THR A 248 9.90 30.76 4.08
C THR A 248 10.84 29.94 3.18
N ALA A 249 11.17 30.47 1.99
CA ALA A 249 12.16 29.86 1.10
C ALA A 249 13.54 29.67 1.78
N THR A 250 13.89 30.54 2.72
CA THR A 250 15.10 30.48 3.55
C THR A 250 14.98 29.59 4.79
N GLY A 251 13.84 28.92 4.99
CA GLY A 251 13.64 27.93 6.05
C GLY A 251 13.25 28.48 7.42
N THR A 252 13.06 29.79 7.56
CA THR A 252 12.54 30.44 8.78
C THR A 252 11.03 30.23 8.89
N ALA A 253 10.50 30.13 10.11
CA ALA A 253 9.06 29.94 10.32
C ALA A 253 8.31 31.23 9.93
N LEU A 254 7.26 31.10 9.12
CA LEU A 254 6.40 32.25 8.77
C LEU A 254 5.62 32.73 10.00
N GLU A 255 5.45 34.06 10.14
CA GLU A 255 4.71 34.69 11.24
C GLU A 255 3.22 34.28 11.27
N ARG A 256 2.58 34.44 12.44
CA ARG A 256 1.14 34.20 12.59
C ARG A 256 0.43 35.31 11.81
N ARG A 257 -0.33 34.96 10.77
CA ARG A 257 -1.28 35.91 10.18
C ARG A 257 -2.28 36.26 11.28
N GLU A 258 -2.23 37.49 11.75
CA GLU A 258 -3.33 38.07 12.52
C GLU A 258 -4.55 38.16 11.60
N ALA A 259 -5.74 38.00 12.18
CA ALA A 259 -6.97 38.13 11.39
C ALA A 259 -7.01 39.57 10.87
N SER A 260 -7.10 39.74 9.54
CA SER A 260 -7.37 41.07 9.00
C SER A 260 -8.68 41.58 9.58
N PRO A 261 -8.77 42.87 9.97
CA PRO A 261 -10.02 43.45 10.43
C PRO A 261 -11.09 43.26 9.35
N PRO A 262 -12.37 43.12 9.74
CA PRO A 262 -13.47 42.97 8.78
C PRO A 262 -13.46 44.14 7.79
N PRO A 263 -13.76 43.90 6.50
CA PRO A 263 -13.82 44.97 5.52
C PRO A 263 -14.92 45.97 5.90
N ASP A 264 -14.64 47.25 5.69
CA ASP A 264 -15.59 48.33 5.94
C ASP A 264 -16.88 48.13 5.12
N PRO A 265 -18.05 48.50 5.67
CA PRO A 265 -19.30 48.39 4.95
C PRO A 265 -19.30 49.28 3.69
N PRO A 266 -19.92 48.82 2.59
CA PRO A 266 -20.01 49.58 1.35
C PRO A 266 -20.79 50.89 1.59
N GLN A 267 -20.28 52.00 1.04
CA GLN A 267 -20.98 53.29 0.98
C GLN A 267 -22.10 53.27 -0.05
#